data_AF-A0A352IU35-F1
#
_entry.id   AF-A0A352IU35-F1
#
_cell.length_a   1.000
_cell.length_b   1.000
_cell.length_c   1.000
_cell.angle_alpha   90.00
_cell.angle_beta   90.00
_cell.angle_gamma   90.00
#
_symmetry.space_group_name_H-M   'P 1'
#
loop_
_entity.id
_entity.type
_entity.pdbx_description
1 polymer ?
#
loop_
_entity_poly.entity_id
_entity_poly.type
_entity_poly.pdbx_seq_one_letter_code
_entity_poly.pdbx_strand_id
1 'polypeptide(L)'
;RDLVVNHGVVLGQARILVLGAGGAVRGVLGPILAEHPAAITIANRTVAKADALVKLFKPVAGETALSACGFEQPREPFDVIINGTSASLQGDLPPLSPEVVGEQTVVYDMMYSLQTTTFNQWALEQGAQNVHDGLGMLVEQAAESFRIWRGVNPATGPVIEELRND
;
A
#
# COMPACT_ATOMS: atom_id res chain seq x y z
N ARG A 1 10.37 2.00 0.62
CA ARG A 1 11.55 1.10 0.69
C ARG A 1 11.10 -0.34 0.61
N ASP A 2 10.23 -0.81 1.50
CA ASP A 2 9.81 -2.22 1.50
C ASP A 2 9.32 -2.75 0.15
N LEU A 3 8.28 -2.12 -0.43
CA LEU A 3 7.79 -2.46 -1.77
C LEU A 3 8.89 -2.48 -2.86
N VAL A 4 9.63 -1.38 -3.01
CA VAL A 4 10.57 -1.20 -4.13
C VAL A 4 11.88 -1.98 -3.95
N VAL A 5 12.40 -2.02 -2.72
CA VAL A 5 13.73 -2.58 -2.41
C VAL A 5 13.64 -4.02 -1.95
N ASN A 6 12.75 -4.32 -0.99
CA ASN A 6 12.68 -5.66 -0.40
C ASN A 6 11.85 -6.60 -1.27
N HIS A 7 10.81 -6.10 -1.92
CA HIS A 7 9.94 -6.87 -2.81
C HIS A 7 10.15 -6.63 -4.31
N GLY A 8 11.04 -5.70 -4.68
CA GLY A 8 11.37 -5.44 -6.10
C GLY A 8 10.21 -4.88 -6.93
N VAL A 9 9.20 -4.30 -6.29
CA VAL A 9 7.99 -3.80 -6.95
C VAL A 9 8.30 -2.50 -7.68
N VAL A 10 8.02 -2.46 -8.98
CA VAL A 10 8.18 -1.27 -9.82
C VAL A 10 6.92 -0.41 -9.74
N LEU A 11 7.03 0.78 -9.17
CA LEU A 11 5.91 1.73 -9.07
C LEU A 11 5.84 2.73 -10.23
N GLY A 12 6.95 2.93 -10.96
CA GLY A 12 6.99 3.82 -12.11
C GLY A 12 6.03 3.37 -13.20
N GLN A 13 5.24 4.32 -13.73
CA GLN A 13 4.19 4.08 -14.73
C GLN A 13 3.07 3.09 -14.29
N ALA A 14 3.06 2.64 -13.03
CA ALA A 14 2.02 1.75 -12.53
C ALA A 14 0.70 2.49 -12.31
N ARG A 15 -0.41 1.78 -12.46
CA ARG A 15 -1.74 2.16 -11.96
C ARG A 15 -1.90 1.59 -10.56
N ILE A 16 -1.95 2.47 -9.56
CA ILE A 16 -1.97 2.11 -8.15
C ILE A 16 -3.35 2.40 -7.56
N LEU A 17 -3.96 1.40 -6.91
CA LEU A 17 -5.13 1.57 -6.08
C LEU A 17 -4.71 1.65 -4.62
N VAL A 18 -5.05 2.74 -3.93
CA VAL A 18 -4.80 2.91 -2.50
C VAL A 18 -6.12 2.90 -1.75
N LEU A 19 -6.27 1.99 -0.79
CA LEU A 19 -7.48 1.83 0.00
C LEU A 19 -7.32 2.56 1.33
N GLY A 20 -8.27 3.44 1.63
CA GLY A 20 -8.29 4.26 2.82
C GLY A 20 -7.80 5.69 2.58
N ALA A 21 -8.14 6.57 3.50
CA ALA A 21 -7.72 7.97 3.49
C ALA A 21 -7.29 8.44 4.89
N GLY A 22 -6.61 7.56 5.63
CA GLY A 22 -6.11 7.80 6.98
C GLY A 22 -4.68 8.35 7.01
N GLY A 23 -4.11 8.42 8.22
CA GLY A 23 -2.75 8.94 8.44
C GLY A 23 -1.66 8.13 7.74
N ALA A 24 -1.77 6.79 7.74
CA ALA A 24 -0.82 5.90 7.06
C ALA A 24 -0.79 6.15 5.55
N VAL A 25 -1.97 6.18 4.91
CA VAL A 25 -2.12 6.52 3.49
C VAL A 25 -1.53 7.90 3.18
N ARG A 26 -1.88 8.92 3.97
CA ARG A 26 -1.31 10.26 3.82
C ARG A 26 0.22 10.25 3.91
N GLY A 27 0.81 9.43 4.79
CA GLY A 27 2.26 9.32 4.96
C GLY A 27 2.97 8.68 3.76
N VAL A 28 2.35 7.69 3.11
CA VAL A 28 3.00 6.97 1.98
C VAL A 28 2.78 7.61 0.61
N LEU A 29 1.77 8.48 0.45
CA LEU A 29 1.47 9.09 -0.85
C LEU A 29 2.64 9.91 -1.43
N GLY A 30 3.36 10.66 -0.58
CA GLY A 30 4.53 11.42 -1.01
C GLY A 30 5.64 10.53 -1.60
N PRO A 31 6.14 9.55 -0.84
CA PRO A 31 7.10 8.56 -1.35
C PRO A 31 6.63 7.80 -2.60
N ILE A 32 5.35 7.40 -2.68
CA ILE A 32 4.81 6.72 -3.87
C ILE A 32 4.83 7.65 -5.09
N LEU A 33 4.43 8.91 -4.94
CA LEU A 33 4.46 9.89 -6.03
C LEU A 33 5.86 10.17 -6.54
N ALA A 34 6.87 10.10 -5.68
CA ALA A 34 8.27 10.27 -6.06
C ALA A 34 8.78 9.15 -7.01
N GLU A 35 8.08 8.02 -7.08
CA GLU A 35 8.37 6.93 -8.01
C GLU A 35 7.67 7.11 -9.38
N HIS A 36 6.94 8.20 -9.59
CA HIS A 36 6.26 8.57 -10.85
C HIS A 36 5.33 7.47 -11.43
N PRO A 37 4.32 7.01 -10.66
CA PRO A 37 3.28 6.12 -11.20
C PRO A 37 2.45 6.83 -12.27
N ALA A 38 1.82 6.05 -13.16
CA ALA A 38 0.92 6.62 -14.18
C ALA A 38 -0.35 7.17 -13.53
N ALA A 39 -0.89 6.44 -12.55
CA ALA A 39 -2.09 6.86 -11.83
C ALA A 39 -2.10 6.36 -10.38
N ILE A 40 -2.69 7.15 -9.48
CA ILE A 40 -3.07 6.73 -8.13
C ILE A 40 -4.56 7.02 -7.94
N THR A 41 -5.33 5.96 -7.73
CA THR A 41 -6.74 6.05 -7.33
C THR A 41 -6.86 5.78 -5.84
N ILE A 42 -7.38 6.75 -5.08
CA ILE A 42 -7.61 6.61 -3.64
C ILE A 42 -9.08 6.24 -3.42
N ALA A 43 -9.35 5.01 -3.01
CA ALA A 43 -10.69 4.54 -2.66
C ALA A 43 -10.91 4.63 -1.15
N ASN A 44 -12.03 5.21 -0.71
CA ASN A 44 -12.35 5.30 0.71
C ASN A 44 -13.86 5.29 0.98
N ARG A 45 -14.27 4.72 2.12
CA ARG A 45 -15.67 4.70 2.58
C ARG A 45 -16.31 6.09 2.59
N THR A 46 -15.56 7.09 3.04
CA THR A 46 -15.96 8.50 2.97
C THR A 46 -15.16 9.15 1.85
N VAL A 47 -15.75 9.24 0.66
CA VAL A 47 -15.09 9.75 -0.56
C VAL A 47 -14.47 11.13 -0.35
N ALA A 48 -15.14 12.02 0.38
CA ALA A 48 -14.63 13.37 0.69
C ALA A 48 -13.24 13.38 1.38
N LYS A 49 -12.88 12.33 2.13
CA LYS A 49 -11.53 12.20 2.73
C LYS A 49 -10.49 11.83 1.68
N ALA A 50 -10.83 10.97 0.72
CA ALA A 50 -9.95 10.65 -0.40
C ALA A 50 -9.77 11.88 -1.31
N ASP A 51 -10.85 12.62 -1.61
CA ASP A 51 -10.78 13.90 -2.34
C ASP A 51 -9.85 14.91 -1.68
N ALA A 52 -9.89 14.99 -0.34
CA ALA A 52 -9.00 15.87 0.41
C ALA A 52 -7.52 15.50 0.21
N LEU A 53 -7.20 14.20 0.16
CA LEU A 53 -5.83 13.73 -0.14
C LEU A 53 -5.44 14.03 -1.59
N VAL A 54 -6.33 13.79 -2.56
CA VAL A 54 -6.07 14.16 -3.97
C VAL A 54 -5.75 15.65 -4.08
N LYS A 55 -6.56 16.52 -3.48
CA LYS A 55 -6.32 17.98 -3.47
C LYS A 55 -5.00 18.35 -2.80
N LEU A 56 -4.68 17.71 -1.68
CA LEU A 56 -3.45 17.95 -0.92
C LEU A 56 -2.20 17.61 -1.74
N PHE A 57 -2.21 16.49 -2.47
CA PHE A 57 -1.05 15.97 -3.19
C PHE A 57 -0.98 16.42 -4.65
N LYS A 58 -2.05 16.96 -5.23
CA LYS A 58 -2.07 17.48 -6.61
C LYS A 58 -0.89 18.41 -6.96
N PRO A 59 -0.44 19.34 -6.09
CA PRO A 59 0.70 20.23 -6.41
C PRO A 59 2.04 19.49 -6.58
N VAL A 60 2.18 18.30 -6.01
CA VAL A 60 3.41 17.50 -6.04
C VAL A 60 3.27 16.23 -6.88
N ALA A 61 2.13 16.04 -7.56
CA ALA A 61 1.83 14.83 -8.31
C ALA A 61 2.60 14.72 -9.65
N GLY A 62 3.15 15.84 -10.15
CA GLY A 62 3.78 15.87 -11.47
C GLY A 62 2.80 15.45 -12.56
N GLU A 63 3.18 14.43 -13.33
CA GLU A 63 2.36 13.84 -14.41
C GLU A 63 1.43 12.72 -13.94
N THR A 64 1.56 12.25 -12.69
CA THR A 64 0.71 11.19 -12.14
C THR A 64 -0.75 11.65 -12.07
N ALA A 65 -1.66 10.89 -12.67
CA ALA A 65 -3.09 11.11 -12.53
C ALA A 65 -3.55 10.77 -11.10
N LEU A 66 -4.21 11.70 -10.42
CA LEU A 66 -4.79 11.49 -9.09
C LEU A 66 -6.31 11.52 -9.13
N SER A 67 -6.95 10.48 -8.59
CA SER A 67 -8.41 10.36 -8.49
C SER A 67 -8.84 9.81 -7.14
N ALA A 68 -10.08 10.12 -6.76
CA ALA A 68 -10.71 9.62 -5.54
C ALA A 68 -12.05 8.96 -5.88
N CYS A 69 -12.39 7.88 -5.16
CA CYS A 69 -13.64 7.15 -5.37
C CYS A 69 -14.13 6.42 -4.10
N GLY A 70 -15.33 5.83 -4.18
CA GLY A 70 -15.80 4.81 -3.22
C GLY A 70 -15.18 3.44 -3.51
N PHE A 71 -15.32 2.48 -2.59
CA PHE A 71 -14.71 1.15 -2.72
C PHE A 71 -15.32 0.32 -3.86
N GLU A 72 -16.59 0.53 -4.18
CA GLU A 72 -17.35 -0.26 -5.14
C GLU A 72 -17.17 0.20 -6.60
N GLN A 73 -16.49 1.34 -6.80
CA GLN A 73 -16.33 2.01 -8.09
C GLN A 73 -15.19 1.43 -8.97
N PRO A 74 -14.02 1.05 -8.42
CA PRO A 74 -12.99 0.36 -9.21
C PRO A 74 -13.49 -1.00 -9.72
N ARG A 75 -13.36 -1.24 -11.03
CA ARG A 75 -13.88 -2.42 -11.75
C ARG A 75 -12.90 -2.98 -12.77
N GLU A 76 -11.63 -2.59 -12.67
CA GLU A 76 -10.57 -3.01 -13.58
C GLU A 76 -9.32 -3.37 -12.78
N PRO A 77 -8.50 -4.32 -13.27
CA PRO A 77 -7.27 -4.70 -12.59
C PRO A 77 -6.32 -3.51 -12.40
N PHE A 78 -5.64 -3.48 -11.26
CA PHE A 78 -4.54 -2.54 -10.99
C PHE A 78 -3.19 -3.25 -11.01
N ASP A 79 -2.13 -2.51 -11.27
CA ASP A 79 -0.77 -3.05 -11.22
C ASP A 79 -0.34 -3.25 -9.75
N VAL A 80 -0.74 -2.32 -8.88
CA VAL A 80 -0.49 -2.38 -7.43
C VAL A 80 -1.74 -1.99 -6.65
N ILE A 81 -2.08 -2.76 -5.61
CA ILE A 81 -3.13 -2.43 -4.64
C ILE A 81 -2.51 -2.34 -3.25
N ILE A 82 -2.71 -1.20 -2.58
CA ILE A 82 -2.19 -0.93 -1.24
C ILE A 82 -3.36 -0.75 -0.28
N ASN A 83 -3.53 -1.66 0.67
CA ASN A 83 -4.51 -1.53 1.73
C ASN A 83 -3.95 -0.75 2.92
N GLY A 84 -4.40 0.48 3.09
CA GLY A 84 -4.14 1.31 4.27
C GLY A 84 -5.38 1.50 5.15
N THR A 85 -6.40 0.64 5.01
CA THR A 85 -7.59 0.69 5.85
C THR A 85 -7.36 -0.03 7.17
N SER A 86 -8.07 0.40 8.21
CA SER A 86 -8.12 -0.32 9.49
C SER A 86 -9.11 -1.50 9.49
N ALA A 87 -9.70 -1.86 8.35
CA ALA A 87 -10.68 -2.95 8.27
C ALA A 87 -10.04 -4.31 8.59
N SER A 88 -8.80 -4.53 8.11
CA SER A 88 -8.01 -5.72 8.40
C SER A 88 -7.79 -5.98 9.90
N LEU A 89 -7.82 -4.95 10.76
CA LEU A 89 -7.73 -5.12 12.22
C LEU A 89 -8.95 -5.84 12.82
N GLN A 90 -10.11 -5.73 12.16
CA GLN A 90 -11.36 -6.36 12.58
C GLN A 90 -11.62 -7.67 11.83
N GLY A 91 -10.69 -8.08 10.95
CA GLY A 91 -10.91 -9.19 10.03
C GLY A 91 -11.89 -8.86 8.90
N ASP A 92 -12.20 -7.58 8.69
CA ASP A 92 -13.13 -7.13 7.66
C ASP A 92 -12.41 -6.79 6.35
N LEU A 93 -13.10 -7.01 5.24
CA LEU A 93 -12.65 -6.62 3.90
C LEU A 93 -13.37 -5.33 3.46
N PRO A 94 -12.67 -4.38 2.82
CA PRO A 94 -13.36 -3.32 2.10
C PRO A 94 -14.20 -3.94 0.96
N PRO A 95 -15.39 -3.39 0.65
CA PRO A 95 -16.29 -3.93 -0.38
C PRO A 95 -15.75 -3.64 -1.80
N LEU A 96 -14.66 -4.30 -2.15
CA LEU A 96 -14.01 -4.20 -3.46
C LEU A 96 -14.58 -5.22 -4.45
N SER A 97 -14.63 -4.83 -5.72
CA SER A 97 -14.86 -5.79 -6.81
C SER A 97 -13.66 -6.74 -6.93
N PRO A 98 -13.84 -8.06 -7.04
CA PRO A 98 -12.77 -8.99 -7.40
C PRO A 98 -12.00 -8.61 -8.67
N GLU A 99 -12.66 -7.93 -9.60
CA GLU A 99 -12.11 -7.51 -10.90
C GLU A 99 -10.91 -6.55 -10.78
N VAL A 100 -10.69 -5.97 -9.59
CA VAL A 100 -9.52 -5.12 -9.33
C VAL A 100 -8.23 -5.90 -9.21
N VAL A 101 -8.32 -7.21 -9.01
CA VAL A 101 -7.18 -8.12 -8.86
C VAL A 101 -7.01 -8.93 -10.15
N GLY A 102 -5.84 -8.84 -10.76
CA GLY A 102 -5.36 -9.74 -11.80
C GLY A 102 -4.18 -10.58 -11.33
N GLU A 103 -3.76 -11.56 -12.12
CA GLU A 103 -2.66 -12.48 -11.77
C GLU A 103 -1.34 -11.74 -11.46
N GLN A 104 -1.08 -10.65 -12.17
CA GLN A 104 0.13 -9.83 -12.05
C GLN A 104 -0.03 -8.67 -11.05
N THR A 105 -1.20 -8.49 -10.44
CA THR A 105 -1.43 -7.44 -9.45
C THR A 105 -0.58 -7.73 -8.22
N VAL A 106 0.23 -6.75 -7.82
CA VAL A 106 0.92 -6.75 -6.53
C VAL A 106 -0.04 -6.22 -5.48
N VAL A 107 -0.30 -7.02 -4.44
CA VAL A 107 -1.16 -6.64 -3.33
C VAL A 107 -0.33 -6.46 -2.07
N TYR A 108 -0.53 -5.34 -1.38
CA TYR A 108 0.21 -4.98 -0.19
C TYR A 108 -0.74 -4.53 0.92
N ASP A 109 -0.78 -5.26 2.02
CA ASP A 109 -1.51 -4.85 3.23
C ASP A 109 -0.55 -4.07 4.15
N MET A 110 -0.90 -2.85 4.56
CA MET A 110 -0.12 -2.14 5.58
C MET A 110 -0.25 -2.78 6.95
N MET A 111 -1.27 -3.62 7.16
CA MET A 111 -1.34 -4.50 8.32
C MET A 111 -0.36 -5.66 8.19
N TYR A 112 0.13 -6.11 9.33
CA TYR A 112 0.99 -7.28 9.45
C TYR A 112 0.41 -8.24 10.48
N SER A 113 0.72 -9.53 10.31
CA SER A 113 0.26 -10.61 11.18
C SER A 113 1.22 -11.78 11.02
N LEU A 114 1.34 -12.65 12.03
CA LEU A 114 2.13 -13.89 11.92
C LEU A 114 1.58 -14.80 10.82
N GLN A 115 0.26 -14.83 10.67
CA GLN A 115 -0.45 -15.50 9.59
C GLN A 115 -0.82 -14.51 8.48
N THR A 116 -1.14 -15.02 7.29
CA THR A 116 -1.68 -14.21 6.17
C THR A 116 -2.85 -13.34 6.65
N THR A 117 -2.81 -12.03 6.36
CA THR A 117 -3.91 -11.13 6.72
C THR A 117 -5.18 -11.46 5.94
N THR A 118 -6.36 -11.09 6.45
CA THR A 118 -7.63 -11.34 5.73
C THR A 118 -7.63 -10.72 4.33
N PHE A 119 -7.07 -9.51 4.17
CA PHE A 119 -6.99 -8.84 2.88
C PHE A 119 -6.05 -9.59 1.91
N ASN A 120 -4.91 -10.05 2.41
CA ASN A 120 -3.96 -10.82 1.61
C ASN A 120 -4.53 -12.19 1.23
N GLN A 121 -5.24 -12.85 2.15
CA GLN A 121 -5.93 -14.11 1.88
C GLN A 121 -7.00 -13.93 0.79
N TRP A 122 -7.81 -12.88 0.89
CA TRP A 122 -8.78 -12.54 -0.15
C TRP A 122 -8.13 -12.29 -1.51
N ALA A 123 -7.00 -11.58 -1.56
CA ALA A 123 -6.28 -11.32 -2.79
C ALA A 123 -5.73 -12.60 -3.45
N LEU A 124 -5.20 -13.53 -2.66
CA LEU A 124 -4.79 -14.85 -3.15
C LEU A 124 -5.98 -15.62 -3.74
N GLU A 125 -7.15 -15.56 -3.09
CA GLU A 125 -8.38 -16.18 -3.58
C GLU A 125 -8.90 -15.57 -4.89
N GLN A 126 -8.60 -14.28 -5.14
CA GLN A 126 -8.90 -13.62 -6.42
C GLN A 126 -7.82 -13.84 -7.50
N GLY A 127 -6.76 -14.59 -7.19
CA GLY A 127 -5.73 -14.98 -8.15
C GLY A 127 -4.46 -14.11 -8.15
N ALA A 128 -4.29 -13.20 -7.20
CA ALA A 128 -3.02 -12.47 -7.06
C ALA A 128 -1.87 -13.45 -6.75
N GLN A 129 -0.75 -13.32 -7.46
CA GLN A 129 0.45 -14.14 -7.19
C GLN A 129 1.47 -13.44 -6.29
N ASN A 130 1.41 -12.11 -6.19
CA ASN A 130 2.35 -11.29 -5.44
C ASN A 130 1.61 -10.58 -4.30
N VAL A 131 1.70 -11.12 -3.10
CA VAL A 131 0.95 -10.63 -1.93
C VAL A 131 1.89 -10.45 -0.74
N HIS A 132 1.90 -9.25 -0.16
CA HIS A 132 2.83 -8.84 0.90
C HIS A 132 2.09 -8.17 2.05
N ASP A 133 2.61 -8.29 3.25
CA ASP A 133 2.07 -7.65 4.46
C ASP A 133 2.98 -6.51 4.95
N GLY A 134 2.54 -5.84 6.02
CA GLY A 134 3.18 -4.63 6.52
C GLY A 134 4.43 -4.84 7.36
N LEU A 135 4.92 -6.09 7.53
CA LEU A 135 6.00 -6.36 8.47
C LEU A 135 7.30 -5.65 8.05
N GLY A 136 7.62 -5.70 6.76
CA GLY A 136 8.78 -5.00 6.23
C GLY A 136 8.64 -3.49 6.36
N MET A 137 7.46 -2.92 6.07
CA MET A 137 7.17 -1.49 6.34
C MET A 137 7.36 -1.12 7.81
N LEU A 138 6.94 -1.97 8.76
CA LEU A 138 7.14 -1.75 10.20
C LEU A 138 8.64 -1.65 10.54
N VAL A 139 9.48 -2.51 9.97
CA VAL A 139 10.92 -2.49 10.23
C VAL A 139 11.60 -1.31 9.52
N GLU A 140 11.26 -1.06 8.25
CA GLU A 140 11.85 0.01 7.45
C GLU A 140 11.56 1.41 8.04
N GLN A 141 10.36 1.65 8.58
CA GLN A 141 10.07 2.93 9.25
C GLN A 141 10.84 3.10 10.57
N ALA A 142 11.10 2.00 11.28
CA ALA A 142 11.91 2.02 12.50
C ALA A 142 13.38 2.29 12.17
N ALA A 143 13.89 1.69 11.09
CA ALA A 143 15.23 1.96 10.57
C ALA A 143 15.40 3.42 10.15
N GLU A 144 14.41 4.01 9.49
CA GLU A 144 14.45 5.43 9.12
C GLU A 144 14.45 6.35 10.35
N SER A 145 13.65 6.04 11.36
CA SER A 145 13.66 6.76 12.64
C SER A 145 15.02 6.65 13.34
N PHE A 146 15.60 5.44 13.35
CA PHE A 146 16.93 5.19 13.91
C PHE A 146 18.00 5.99 13.17
N ARG A 147 17.93 6.06 11.84
CA ARG A 147 18.82 6.87 11.00
C ARG A 147 18.74 8.35 11.35
N ILE A 148 17.54 8.89 11.53
CA ILE A 148 17.33 10.28 11.92
C ILE A 148 17.95 10.57 13.29
N TRP A 149 17.74 9.70 14.27
CA TRP A 149 18.20 9.95 15.65
C TRP A 149 19.67 9.64 15.89
N ARG A 150 20.22 8.65 15.18
CA ARG A 150 21.55 8.10 15.45
C ARG A 150 22.54 8.32 14.31
N GLY A 151 22.09 8.79 13.15
CA GLY A 151 22.93 8.94 11.96
C GLY A 151 23.39 7.60 11.35
N VAL A 152 22.83 6.48 11.80
CA VAL A 152 23.21 5.12 11.37
C VAL A 152 22.05 4.51 10.60
N ASN A 153 22.32 3.97 9.42
CA ASN A 153 21.32 3.22 8.66
C ASN A 153 21.45 1.71 8.98
N PRO A 154 20.57 1.13 9.81
CA PRO A 154 20.70 -0.27 10.21
C PRO A 154 20.29 -1.22 9.07
N ALA A 155 20.84 -2.43 9.09
CA ALA A 155 20.37 -3.50 8.21
C ALA A 155 19.00 -3.99 8.69
N THR A 156 18.02 -4.05 7.78
CA THR A 156 16.63 -4.41 8.10
C THR A 156 16.31 -5.87 7.83
N GLY A 157 16.95 -6.49 6.83
CA GLY A 157 16.72 -7.89 6.44
C GLY A 157 16.76 -8.89 7.61
N PRO A 158 17.83 -8.93 8.42
CA PRO A 158 17.92 -9.86 9.55
C PRO A 158 16.80 -9.67 10.58
N VAL A 159 16.35 -8.43 10.82
CA VAL A 159 15.28 -8.13 11.77
C VAL A 159 13.93 -8.57 11.22
N ILE A 160 13.69 -8.39 9.92
CA ILE A 160 12.48 -8.88 9.26
C ILE A 160 12.43 -10.41 9.33
N GLU A 161 13.55 -11.09 9.06
CA GLU A 161 13.66 -12.55 9.14
C GLU A 161 13.41 -13.08 10.57
N GLU A 162 13.96 -12.42 11.59
CA GLU A 162 13.74 -12.79 13.00
C GLU A 162 12.27 -12.66 13.38
N LEU A 163 11.65 -11.49 13.14
CA LEU A 163 10.25 -11.23 13.47
C LEU A 163 9.25 -12.10 12.71
N ARG A 164 9.65 -12.66 11.55
CA ARG A 164 8.81 -13.57 10.77
C ARG A 164 8.74 -14.97 11.38
N ASN A 165 9.77 -15.35 12.15
CA ASN A 165 9.96 -16.68 12.71
C ASN A 165 9.73 -16.77 14.23
N ASP A 166 9.54 -15.64 14.90
CA ASP A 166 9.11 -15.53 16.31
C ASP A 166 7.64 -15.96 16.51
#